data_AF-A0A5J6PFR2-F1
#
_entry.id   AF-A0A5J6PFR2-F1
#
_cell.length_a   1.000
_cell.length_b   1.000
_cell.length_c   1.000
_cell.angle_alpha   90.00
_cell.angle_beta   90.00
_cell.angle_gamma   90.00
#
_symmetry.space_group_name_H-M   'P 1'
#
loop_
_entity.id
_entity.type
_entity.pdbx_description
1 polymer ?
#
loop_
_entity_poly.entity_id
_entity_poly.type
_entity_poly.pdbx_seq_one_letter_code
_entity_poly.pdbx_strand_id
1 'polypeptide(L)'
;MKPDLHEAFNNWGNALLALARIKLDENFFLQSFDKYQKSISIKPDKHSAFNNWGSALLGIFQLTKNHEYLDQAKTVLGTAEKLDPDKVYNQACLYSILDENDNCREKLLHCKQSNTLPDKNFLMQDRDLDNIRNEPWFKELLNSIE
;
A
#
# COMPACT_ATOMS: atom_id res chain seq x y z
N MET A 1 -13.99 22.61 -17.90
CA MET A 1 -13.28 21.98 -16.76
C MET A 1 -11.85 21.73 -17.20
N LYS A 2 -10.85 22.12 -16.39
CA LYS A 2 -9.48 21.61 -16.57
C LYS A 2 -9.44 20.20 -15.97
N PRO A 3 -8.89 19.18 -16.66
CA PRO A 3 -8.66 17.90 -16.02
C PRO A 3 -7.65 18.08 -14.89
N ASP A 4 -7.95 17.53 -13.73
CA ASP A 4 -7.00 17.41 -12.64
C ASP A 4 -5.91 16.41 -13.04
N LEU A 5 -4.87 16.92 -13.70
CA LEU A 5 -3.84 16.08 -14.34
C LEU A 5 -3.14 15.13 -13.35
N HIS A 6 -3.00 15.55 -12.08
CA HIS A 6 -2.53 14.68 -10.99
C HIS A 6 -3.49 13.50 -10.71
N GLU A 7 -4.82 13.66 -10.82
CA GLU A 7 -5.78 12.54 -10.74
C GLU A 7 -5.63 11.61 -11.93
N ALA A 8 -5.49 12.16 -13.14
CA ALA A 8 -5.31 11.35 -14.34
C ALA A 8 -4.04 10.48 -14.25
N PHE A 9 -2.92 11.06 -13.81
CA PHE A 9 -1.68 10.29 -13.61
C PHE A 9 -1.80 9.25 -12.50
N ASN A 10 -2.40 9.59 -11.35
CA ASN A 10 -2.63 8.62 -10.27
C ASN A 10 -3.49 7.42 -10.75
N ASN A 11 -4.57 7.69 -11.48
CA ASN A 11 -5.45 6.65 -12.00
C ASN A 11 -4.76 5.79 -13.08
N TRP A 12 -3.92 6.39 -13.92
CA TRP A 12 -3.10 5.64 -14.87
C TRP A 12 -2.10 4.73 -14.14
N GLY A 13 -1.43 5.23 -13.09
CA GLY A 13 -0.58 4.42 -12.22
C GLY A 13 -1.33 3.21 -11.66
N ASN A 14 -2.56 3.41 -11.16
CA ASN A 14 -3.40 2.32 -10.63
C ASN A 14 -3.75 1.27 -11.70
N ALA A 15 -4.09 1.70 -12.91
CA ALA A 15 -4.36 0.78 -14.02
C ALA A 15 -3.13 -0.06 -14.39
N LEU A 16 -1.94 0.56 -14.41
CA LEU A 16 -0.67 -0.13 -14.65
C LEU A 16 -0.34 -1.09 -13.52
N LEU A 17 -0.53 -0.71 -12.26
CA LEU A 17 -0.34 -1.58 -11.11
C LEU A 17 -1.25 -2.82 -11.17
N ALA A 18 -2.53 -2.62 -11.52
CA ALA A 18 -3.46 -3.73 -11.70
C ALA A 18 -2.98 -4.68 -12.80
N LEU A 19 -2.52 -4.15 -13.93
CA LEU A 19 -1.97 -4.95 -15.02
C LEU A 19 -0.68 -5.68 -14.59
N ALA A 20 0.18 -5.02 -13.82
CA ALA A 20 1.42 -5.60 -13.28
C ALA A 20 1.13 -6.79 -12.37
N ARG A 21 0.12 -6.70 -11.50
CA ARG A 21 -0.30 -7.79 -10.61
C ARG A 21 -0.94 -8.97 -11.36
N ILE A 22 -1.65 -8.71 -12.46
CA ILE A 22 -2.25 -9.74 -13.30
C ILE A 22 -1.18 -10.45 -14.16
N LYS A 23 -0.26 -9.68 -14.73
CA LYS A 23 0.76 -10.19 -15.67
C LYS A 23 2.03 -10.66 -14.98
N LEU A 24 2.23 -10.31 -13.71
CA LEU A 24 3.46 -10.53 -12.95
C LEU A 24 4.67 -9.97 -13.70
N ASP A 25 4.54 -8.74 -14.20
CA ASP A 25 5.55 -8.09 -15.05
C ASP A 25 6.08 -6.81 -14.37
N GLU A 26 7.38 -6.83 -14.09
CA GLU A 26 8.13 -5.73 -13.49
C GLU A 26 8.02 -4.42 -14.27
N ASN A 27 7.93 -4.48 -15.60
CA ASN A 27 7.87 -3.29 -16.43
C ASN A 27 6.59 -2.47 -16.16
N PHE A 28 5.46 -3.13 -15.91
CA PHE A 28 4.23 -2.42 -15.56
C PHE A 28 4.29 -1.81 -14.16
N PHE A 29 5.00 -2.45 -13.21
CA PHE A 29 5.29 -1.82 -11.91
C PHE A 29 6.14 -0.55 -12.10
N LEU A 30 7.24 -0.63 -12.84
CA LEU A 30 8.12 0.53 -13.09
C LEU A 30 7.39 1.67 -13.82
N GLN A 31 6.54 1.36 -14.80
CA GLN A 31 5.70 2.37 -15.45
C GLN A 31 4.69 2.99 -14.48
N SER A 32 4.13 2.22 -13.53
CA SER A 32 3.24 2.77 -12.51
C SER A 32 3.97 3.78 -11.63
N PHE A 33 5.25 3.54 -11.30
CA PHE A 33 6.08 4.46 -10.51
C PHE A 33 6.22 5.81 -11.22
N ASP A 34 6.53 5.82 -12.52
CA ASP A 34 6.60 7.05 -13.34
C ASP A 34 5.29 7.85 -13.25
N LYS A 35 4.13 7.19 -13.24
CA LYS A 35 2.84 7.89 -13.15
C LYS A 35 2.58 8.46 -11.76
N TYR A 36 2.88 7.73 -10.69
CA TYR A 36 2.72 8.27 -9.34
C TYR A 36 3.68 9.44 -9.09
N GLN A 37 4.94 9.34 -9.54
CA GLN A 37 5.90 10.44 -9.48
C GLN A 37 5.43 11.68 -10.24
N LYS A 38 4.84 11.52 -11.43
CA LYS A 38 4.20 12.63 -12.17
C LYS A 38 2.99 13.22 -11.46
N SER A 39 2.19 12.39 -10.80
CA SER A 39 1.09 12.89 -9.96
C SER A 39 1.62 13.74 -8.80
N ILE A 40 2.66 13.27 -8.11
CA ILE A 40 3.28 13.94 -6.96
C ILE A 40 3.96 15.24 -7.38
N SER A 41 4.64 15.28 -8.54
CA SER A 41 5.29 16.50 -9.01
C SER A 41 4.30 17.63 -9.33
N ILE A 42 3.07 17.28 -9.73
CA ILE A 42 1.98 18.24 -9.97
C ILE A 42 1.29 18.62 -8.65
N LYS A 43 1.08 17.63 -7.76
CA LYS A 43 0.43 17.83 -6.46
C LYS A 43 1.22 17.11 -5.34
N PRO A 44 2.16 17.81 -4.67
CA PRO A 44 3.06 17.20 -3.69
C PRO A 44 2.40 16.72 -2.40
N ASP A 45 1.21 17.22 -2.08
CA ASP A 45 0.40 16.84 -0.92
C ASP A 45 -0.63 15.76 -1.23
N LYS A 46 -0.60 15.15 -2.43
CA LYS A 46 -1.53 14.10 -2.83
C LYS A 46 -1.19 12.77 -2.17
N HIS A 47 -1.65 12.60 -0.93
CA HIS A 47 -1.52 11.37 -0.14
C HIS A 47 -1.75 10.07 -0.94
N SER A 48 -2.82 10.00 -1.73
CA SER A 48 -3.21 8.78 -2.44
C SER A 48 -2.16 8.33 -3.46
N ALA A 49 -1.41 9.23 -4.09
CA ALA A 49 -0.33 8.84 -5.00
C ALA A 49 0.85 8.22 -4.26
N PHE A 50 1.20 8.70 -3.07
CA PHE A 50 2.21 8.06 -2.24
C PHE A 50 1.74 6.67 -1.77
N ASN A 51 0.49 6.56 -1.31
CA ASN A 51 -0.04 5.26 -0.89
C ASN A 51 -0.06 4.23 -2.03
N ASN A 52 -0.51 4.63 -3.22
CA ASN A 52 -0.55 3.74 -4.38
C ASN A 52 0.86 3.37 -4.86
N TRP A 53 1.82 4.31 -4.81
CA TRP A 53 3.21 4.02 -5.12
C TRP A 53 3.83 3.05 -4.12
N GLY A 54 3.59 3.23 -2.82
CA GLY A 54 4.01 2.28 -1.79
C GLY A 54 3.44 0.88 -2.03
N SER A 55 2.14 0.76 -2.37
CA SER A 55 1.51 -0.52 -2.72
C SER A 55 2.13 -1.17 -3.96
N ALA A 56 2.56 -0.36 -4.94
CA ALA A 56 3.25 -0.85 -6.12
C ALA A 56 4.68 -1.33 -5.80
N LEU A 57 5.38 -0.66 -4.88
CA LEU A 57 6.69 -1.06 -4.37
C LEU A 57 6.62 -2.39 -3.59
N LEU A 58 5.63 -2.56 -2.73
CA LEU A 58 5.39 -3.84 -2.05
C LEU A 58 5.07 -4.95 -3.07
N GLY A 59 4.25 -4.64 -4.08
CA GLY A 59 3.92 -5.57 -5.16
C GLY A 59 5.13 -6.05 -5.96
N ILE A 60 6.02 -5.14 -6.39
CA ILE A 60 7.24 -5.54 -7.11
C ILE A 60 8.23 -6.26 -6.18
N PHE A 61 8.29 -5.91 -4.89
CA PHE A 61 9.06 -6.68 -3.90
C PHE A 61 8.55 -8.12 -3.84
N GLN A 62 7.24 -8.36 -3.81
CA GLN A 62 6.72 -9.72 -3.77
C GLN A 62 7.14 -10.56 -4.99
N LEU A 63 7.29 -9.92 -6.15
CA LEU A 63 7.74 -10.56 -7.39
C LEU A 63 9.25 -10.82 -7.43
N THR A 64 10.05 -9.85 -6.99
CA THR A 64 11.52 -9.83 -7.20
C THR A 64 12.33 -10.22 -5.98
N LYS A 65 11.75 -10.05 -4.79
CA LYS A 65 12.41 -10.10 -3.48
C LYS A 65 13.60 -9.12 -3.36
N ASN A 66 13.65 -8.07 -4.19
CA ASN A 66 14.65 -7.01 -4.05
C ASN A 66 14.28 -6.07 -2.89
N HIS A 67 15.08 -6.11 -1.82
CA HIS A 67 14.87 -5.33 -0.60
C HIS A 67 15.00 -3.81 -0.80
N GLU A 68 15.66 -3.34 -1.88
CA GLU A 68 15.70 -1.90 -2.21
C GLU A 68 14.28 -1.31 -2.39
N TYR A 69 13.32 -2.12 -2.83
CA TYR A 69 11.93 -1.69 -2.96
C TYR A 69 11.24 -1.55 -1.60
N LEU A 70 11.66 -2.28 -0.56
CA LEU A 70 11.14 -2.10 0.79
C LEU A 70 11.64 -0.81 1.42
N ASP A 71 12.92 -0.44 1.22
CA ASP A 71 13.47 0.83 1.69
C ASP A 71 12.76 2.03 1.04
N GLN A 72 12.49 1.92 -0.26
CA GLN A 72 11.67 2.89 -0.98
C GLN A 72 10.23 2.92 -0.46
N ALA A 73 9.60 1.75 -0.25
CA ALA A 73 8.23 1.67 0.27
C ALA A 73 8.12 2.33 1.64
N LYS A 74 9.08 2.11 2.54
CA LYS A 74 9.15 2.74 3.86
C LYS A 74 9.19 4.26 3.77
N THR A 75 9.99 4.80 2.86
CA THR A 75 10.13 6.24 2.64
C THR A 75 8.84 6.86 2.08
N VAL A 76 8.27 6.23 1.05
CA VAL A 76 7.07 6.69 0.37
C VAL A 76 5.85 6.61 1.27
N LEU A 77 5.66 5.50 1.98
CA LEU A 77 4.54 5.30 2.89
C LEU A 77 4.65 6.16 4.16
N GLY A 78 5.86 6.40 4.67
CA GLY A 78 6.06 7.35 5.77
C GLY A 78 5.73 8.80 5.37
N THR A 79 5.90 9.15 4.09
CA THR A 79 5.39 10.43 3.56
C THR A 79 3.87 10.43 3.47
N ALA A 80 3.26 9.32 3.03
CA ALA A 80 1.82 9.19 2.98
C ALA A 80 1.20 9.37 4.38
N GLU A 81 1.68 8.65 5.40
CA GLU A 81 1.17 8.80 6.78
C GLU A 81 1.20 10.24 7.29
N LYS A 82 2.27 10.98 7.00
CA LYS A 82 2.36 12.40 7.40
C LYS A 82 1.27 13.27 6.77
N LEU A 83 0.82 12.93 5.56
CA LEU A 83 -0.21 13.67 4.83
C LEU A 83 -1.62 13.25 5.24
N ASP A 84 -1.84 11.97 5.53
CA ASP A 84 -3.13 11.42 6.00
C ASP A 84 -2.86 10.28 6.99
N PRO A 85 -2.81 10.60 8.31
CA PRO A 85 -2.47 9.64 9.36
C PRO A 85 -3.48 8.51 9.52
N ASP A 86 -4.70 8.66 9.00
CA ASP A 86 -5.75 7.65 9.15
C ASP A 86 -5.67 6.55 8.07
N LYS A 87 -4.97 6.78 6.96
CA LYS A 87 -4.90 5.84 5.81
C LYS A 87 -3.59 5.09 5.73
N VAL A 88 -3.32 4.28 6.76
CA VAL A 88 -2.02 3.63 7.00
C VAL A 88 -1.97 2.13 6.69
N TYR A 89 -2.99 1.59 5.99
CA TYR A 89 -3.09 0.15 5.70
C TYR A 89 -1.84 -0.41 4.99
N ASN A 90 -1.31 0.30 3.99
CA ASN A 90 -0.12 -0.15 3.27
C ASN A 90 1.14 -0.17 4.15
N GLN A 91 1.17 0.58 5.26
CA GLN A 91 2.26 0.49 6.24
C GLN A 91 2.13 -0.74 7.11
N ALA A 92 0.91 -1.13 7.47
CA ALA A 92 0.70 -2.44 8.10
C ALA A 92 1.20 -3.58 7.21
N CYS A 93 0.94 -3.51 5.89
CA CYS A 93 1.45 -4.46 4.91
C CYS A 93 2.99 -4.49 4.90
N LEU A 94 3.64 -3.32 4.86
CA LEU A 94 5.10 -3.21 4.96
C LEU A 94 5.63 -3.85 6.26
N TYR A 95 5.03 -3.55 7.41
CA TYR A 95 5.49 -4.09 8.69
C TYR A 95 5.27 -5.60 8.81
N SER A 96 4.18 -6.12 8.25
CA SER A 96 3.99 -7.57 8.13
C SER A 96 5.12 -8.19 7.31
N ILE A 97 5.44 -7.65 6.13
CA ILE A 97 6.54 -8.13 5.28
C ILE A 97 7.89 -8.11 6.01
N LEU A 98 8.15 -7.07 6.82
CA LEU A 98 9.37 -6.92 7.61
C LEU A 98 9.40 -7.77 8.88
N ASP A 99 8.35 -8.53 9.17
CA ASP A 99 8.16 -9.30 10.40
C ASP A 99 8.15 -8.42 11.68
N GLU A 100 7.77 -7.15 11.54
CA GLU A 100 7.62 -6.20 12.64
C GLU A 100 6.18 -6.28 13.19
N ASN A 101 5.89 -7.36 13.91
CA ASN A 101 4.53 -7.75 14.32
C ASN A 101 3.79 -6.67 15.14
N ASP A 102 4.46 -6.05 16.11
CA ASP A 102 3.87 -5.00 16.96
C ASP A 102 3.49 -3.76 16.15
N ASN A 103 4.37 -3.31 15.24
CA ASN A 103 4.11 -2.17 14.35
C ASN A 103 2.98 -2.48 13.36
N CYS A 104 2.94 -3.70 12.82
CA CYS A 104 1.85 -4.15 11.95
C CYS A 104 0.50 -4.10 12.68
N ARG A 105 0.45 -4.67 13.89
CA ARG A 105 -0.73 -4.68 14.74
C ARG A 105 -1.20 -3.27 15.07
N GLU A 106 -0.29 -2.37 15.46
CA GLU A 106 -0.61 -0.97 15.73
C GLU A 106 -1.30 -0.32 14.52
N LYS A 107 -0.73 -0.45 13.32
CA LYS A 107 -1.30 0.16 12.10
C LYS A 107 -2.65 -0.44 11.72
N LEU A 108 -2.86 -1.75 11.83
CA LEU A 108 -4.16 -2.36 11.53
C LEU A 108 -5.24 -1.95 12.54
N LEU A 109 -4.92 -1.89 13.83
CA LEU A 109 -5.85 -1.41 14.85
C LEU A 109 -6.19 0.07 14.66
N HIS A 110 -5.20 0.88 14.26
CA HIS A 110 -5.44 2.28 13.90
C HIS A 110 -6.39 2.39 12.70
N CYS A 111 -6.16 1.61 11.63
CA CYS A 111 -7.09 1.58 10.49
C CYS A 111 -8.51 1.20 10.91
N LYS A 112 -8.66 0.29 11.88
CA LYS A 112 -9.99 -0.08 12.42
C LYS A 112 -10.64 1.12 13.12
N GLN A 113 -9.90 1.79 14.01
CA GLN A 113 -10.39 2.95 14.77
C GLN A 113 -10.79 4.11 13.87
N SER A 114 -10.04 4.34 12.79
CA SER A 114 -10.27 5.42 11.83
C SER A 114 -11.23 5.04 10.70
N ASN A 115 -11.84 3.84 10.72
CA ASN A 115 -12.75 3.32 9.68
C ASN A 115 -12.12 3.28 8.27
N THR A 116 -10.82 3.00 8.18
CA THR A 116 -10.06 2.85 6.92
C THR A 116 -9.58 1.42 6.68
N LEU A 117 -9.86 0.50 7.61
CA LEU A 117 -9.51 -0.91 7.48
C LEU A 117 -10.27 -1.57 6.31
N PRO A 118 -9.59 -2.30 5.41
CA PRO A 118 -10.26 -3.13 4.41
C PRO A 118 -11.17 -4.19 5.02
N ASP A 119 -12.12 -4.70 4.23
CA ASP A 119 -13.01 -5.76 4.67
C ASP A 119 -12.26 -7.08 4.95
N LYS A 120 -12.94 -7.97 5.69
CA LYS A 120 -12.38 -9.27 6.09
C LYS A 120 -11.90 -10.11 4.92
N ASN A 121 -12.65 -10.13 3.81
CA ASN A 121 -12.31 -10.96 2.65
C ASN A 121 -11.05 -10.46 1.97
N PHE A 122 -10.89 -9.14 1.88
CA PHE A 122 -9.67 -8.51 1.39
C PHE A 122 -8.48 -8.87 2.27
N LEU A 123 -8.59 -8.63 3.58
CA LEU A 123 -7.51 -8.89 4.54
C LEU A 123 -7.06 -10.35 4.51
N MET A 124 -7.99 -11.31 4.39
CA MET A 124 -7.70 -12.74 4.33
C MET A 124 -6.94 -13.18 3.08
N GLN A 125 -7.05 -12.44 1.98
CA GLN A 125 -6.43 -12.77 0.69
C GLN A 125 -5.15 -11.98 0.42
N ASP A 126 -4.93 -10.87 1.14
CA ASP A 126 -3.77 -10.02 0.93
C ASP A 126 -2.47 -10.71 1.38
N ARG A 127 -1.64 -11.07 0.41
CA ARG A 127 -0.37 -11.80 0.63
C ARG A 127 0.64 -11.00 1.44
N ASP A 128 0.53 -9.67 1.48
CA ASP A 128 1.42 -8.86 2.30
C ASP A 128 1.19 -9.11 3.80
N LEU A 129 0.05 -9.67 4.19
CA LEU A 129 -0.30 -10.05 5.56
C LEU A 129 -0.01 -11.53 5.90
N ASP A 130 0.71 -12.26 5.04
CA ASP A 130 0.95 -13.69 5.26
C ASP A 130 1.78 -13.98 6.53
N ASN A 131 2.73 -13.10 6.89
CA ASN A 131 3.56 -13.26 8.08
C ASN A 131 2.75 -13.18 9.39
N ILE A 132 1.64 -12.44 9.41
CA ILE A 132 0.77 -12.30 10.59
C ILE A 132 -0.47 -13.21 10.54
N ARG A 133 -0.67 -13.97 9.44
CA ARG A 133 -1.92 -14.70 9.16
C ARG A 133 -2.38 -15.59 10.31
N ASN A 134 -1.41 -16.20 10.99
CA ASN A 134 -1.66 -17.17 12.05
C ASN A 134 -1.68 -16.57 13.45
N GLU A 135 -1.34 -15.29 13.59
CA GLU A 135 -1.28 -14.62 14.89
C GLU A 135 -2.65 -14.59 15.57
N PRO A 136 -2.73 -14.89 16.88
CA PRO A 136 -3.99 -14.85 17.62
C PRO A 136 -4.69 -13.48 17.51
N TRP A 137 -3.94 -12.39 17.66
CA TRP A 137 -4.49 -11.04 17.60
C TRP A 137 -5.06 -10.69 16.21
N PHE A 138 -4.46 -11.23 15.12
CA PHE A 138 -4.95 -10.96 13.77
C PHE A 138 -6.24 -11.72 13.50
N LYS A 139 -6.34 -12.97 13.97
CA LYS A 139 -7.59 -13.75 13.93
C LYS A 139 -8.70 -13.07 14.73
N GLU A 140 -8.39 -12.54 15.91
CA GLU A 140 -9.33 -11.74 16.71
C GLU A 140 -9.77 -10.48 15.96
N LEU A 141 -8.84 -9.74 15.34
CA LEU A 141 -9.16 -8.60 14.50
C LEU A 141 -10.13 -8.99 13.37
N LEU A 142 -9.86 -10.06 12.62
CA LEU A 142 -10.72 -10.53 11.54
C LEU A 142 -12.13 -10.96 12.00
N ASN A 143 -12.27 -11.46 13.23
CA ASN A 143 -13.56 -11.82 13.81
C ASN A 143 -14.36 -10.62 14.32
N SER A 144 -13.69 -9.47 14.45
CA SER A 144 -14.28 -8.23 14.92
C SER A 144 -14.70 -7.26 13.80
N ILE A 145 -14.58 -7.70 12.54
CA ILE A 145 -15.06 -7.03 11.33
C ILE A 145 -16.41 -7.67 10.99
N GLU A 146 -17.44 -6.84 10.86
CA GLU A 146 -18.81 -7.25 10.51
C GLU A 146 -18.95 -7.77 9.08
#